data_AF-A0A9X2MH59-F1
#
_entry.id   AF-A0A9X2MH59-F1
#
_cell.length_a   1.000
_cell.length_b   1.000
_cell.length_c   1.000
_cell.angle_alpha   90.00
_cell.angle_beta   90.00
_cell.angle_gamma   90.00
#
_symmetry.space_group_name_H-M   'P 1'
#
loop_
_entity.id
_entity.type
_entity.pdbx_description
1 polymer ?
#
loop_
_entity_poly.entity_id
_entity_poly.type
_entity_poly.pdbx_seq_one_letter_code
_entity_poly.pdbx_strand_id
1 'polypeptide(L)'
;MIKLKSKEEVLKEYESRYTELDNYFMNELSKEYDRYADLLKDCNTKEEAYKIFSREIKENERRYKDNAMLEGLEASLDTQFMEILAQYGLIKFFRDNMIDD
;
A
#
# COMPACT_ATOMS: atom_id res chain seq x y z
N MET A 1 9.92 19.83 0.99
CA MET A 1 8.81 18.86 0.95
C MET A 1 8.73 18.24 -0.42
N ILE A 2 8.59 16.91 -0.44
CA ILE A 2 8.31 16.20 -1.69
C ILE A 2 6.96 16.66 -2.25
N LYS A 3 6.83 16.61 -3.58
CA LYS A 3 5.55 16.86 -4.23
C LYS A 3 4.87 15.51 -4.48
N LEU A 4 3.61 15.41 -4.10
CA LEU A 4 2.79 14.23 -4.38
C LEU A 4 1.96 14.48 -5.64
N LYS A 5 1.86 13.46 -6.49
CA LYS A 5 0.89 13.39 -7.58
C LYS A 5 -0.52 13.41 -7.00
N SER A 6 -1.49 13.91 -7.77
CA SER A 6 -2.86 14.00 -7.29
C SER A 6 -3.45 12.60 -7.04
N LYS A 7 -4.38 12.49 -6.09
CA LYS A 7 -5.10 11.23 -5.82
C LYS A 7 -5.73 10.67 -7.10
N GLU A 8 -6.41 11.52 -7.87
CA GLU A 8 -7.09 11.10 -9.10
C GLU A 8 -6.11 10.52 -10.12
N GLU A 9 -4.93 11.13 -10.29
CA GLU A 9 -3.89 10.62 -11.19
C GLU A 9 -3.40 9.23 -10.76
N VAL A 10 -3.10 9.05 -9.47
CA VAL A 10 -2.60 7.78 -8.95
C VAL A 10 -3.67 6.68 -9.02
N LEU A 11 -4.92 7.00 -8.69
CA LEU A 11 -6.02 6.01 -8.74
C LEU A 11 -6.36 5.61 -10.18
N LYS A 12 -6.36 6.56 -11.13
CA LYS A 12 -6.57 6.26 -12.56
C LYS A 12 -5.48 5.35 -13.11
N GLU A 13 -4.22 5.58 -12.70
CA GLU A 13 -3.11 4.70 -13.08
C GLU A 13 -3.34 3.28 -12.58
N TYR A 14 -3.83 3.09 -11.34
CA TYR A 14 -4.16 1.77 -10.83
C TYR A 14 -5.34 1.12 -11.58
N GLU A 15 -6.44 1.84 -11.73
CA GLU A 15 -7.66 1.38 -12.41
C GLU A 15 -7.38 0.96 -13.87
N SER A 16 -6.52 1.71 -14.57
CA SER A 16 -6.12 1.38 -15.95
C SER A 16 -5.47 0.01 -16.10
N ARG A 17 -4.88 -0.52 -15.02
CA ARG A 17 -4.21 -1.84 -14.99
C ARG A 17 -5.18 -2.97 -14.63
N TYR A 18 -6.34 -2.65 -14.06
CA TYR A 18 -7.30 -3.59 -13.49
C TYR A 18 -8.73 -3.07 -13.69
N THR A 19 -9.26 -3.19 -14.90
CA THR A 19 -10.56 -2.61 -15.29
C THR A 19 -11.75 -3.33 -14.67
N GLU A 20 -11.53 -4.50 -14.05
CA GLU A 20 -12.54 -5.30 -13.38
C GLU A 20 -12.78 -4.89 -11.91
N LEU A 21 -12.02 -3.92 -11.39
CA LEU A 21 -12.18 -3.45 -10.00
C LEU A 21 -13.53 -2.75 -9.82
N ASP A 22 -14.22 -3.11 -8.75
CA ASP A 22 -15.46 -2.46 -8.38
C ASP A 22 -15.25 -1.17 -7.57
N ASN A 23 -16.36 -0.46 -7.34
CA ASN A 23 -16.35 0.77 -6.55
C ASN A 23 -15.90 0.57 -5.10
N TYR A 24 -16.06 -0.63 -4.53
CA TYR A 24 -15.61 -0.93 -3.18
C TYR A 24 -14.08 -0.92 -3.12
N PHE A 25 -13.42 -1.65 -4.03
CA PHE A 25 -11.96 -1.65 -4.13
C PHE A 25 -11.39 -0.27 -4.42
N MET A 26 -12.03 0.48 -5.32
CA MET A 26 -11.59 1.86 -5.63
C MET A 26 -11.69 2.79 -4.42
N ASN A 27 -12.71 2.62 -3.57
CA ASN A 27 -12.83 3.37 -2.32
C ASN A 27 -11.74 2.99 -1.30
N GLU A 28 -11.40 1.70 -1.16
CA GLU A 28 -10.31 1.26 -0.29
C GLU A 28 -8.94 1.79 -0.78
N LEU A 29 -8.68 1.77 -2.09
CA LEU A 29 -7.48 2.37 -2.68
C LEU A 29 -7.39 3.87 -2.42
N SER A 30 -8.52 4.58 -2.49
CA SER A 30 -8.58 6.02 -2.16
C SER A 30 -8.18 6.28 -0.70
N LYS A 31 -8.63 5.44 0.25
CA LYS A 31 -8.26 5.57 1.67
C LYS A 31 -6.77 5.29 1.89
N GLU A 32 -6.23 4.28 1.22
CA GLU A 32 -4.80 3.98 1.32
C GLU A 32 -3.92 5.11 0.75
N TYR A 33 -4.35 5.74 -0.34
CA TYR A 33 -3.70 6.96 -0.83
C TYR A 33 -3.68 8.04 0.26
N ASP A 34 -4.82 8.33 0.90
CA ASP A 34 -4.90 9.37 1.94
C ASP A 34 -3.99 9.05 3.14
N ARG A 35 -3.93 7.77 3.54
CA ARG A 35 -3.06 7.30 4.61
C ARG A 35 -1.59 7.56 4.27
N TYR A 36 -1.16 7.21 3.06
CA TYR A 36 0.21 7.48 2.63
C TYR A 36 0.50 8.97 2.49
N ALA A 37 -0.44 9.76 1.97
CA ALA A 37 -0.28 11.21 1.86
C ALA A 37 -0.07 11.85 3.25
N ASP A 38 -0.81 11.40 4.27
CA ASP A 38 -0.63 11.86 5.65
C ASP A 38 0.72 11.42 6.24
N LEU A 39 1.16 10.19 6.00
CA LEU A 39 2.47 9.70 6.44
C LEU A 39 3.64 10.46 5.79
N LEU A 40 3.45 10.88 4.54
CA LEU A 40 4.49 11.53 3.74
C LEU A 40 4.51 13.06 3.87
N LYS A 41 3.52 13.67 4.55
CA LYS A 41 3.36 15.13 4.61
C LYS A 41 4.58 15.87 5.18
N ASP A 42 5.31 15.22 6.09
CA ASP A 42 6.48 15.81 6.75
C ASP A 42 7.81 15.44 6.06
N CYS A 43 7.76 14.68 4.96
CA CYS A 43 8.96 14.29 4.21
C CYS A 43 9.49 15.43 3.33
N ASN A 44 10.78 15.68 3.44
CA ASN A 44 11.50 16.67 2.66
C ASN A 44 12.19 16.09 1.44
N THR A 45 12.57 14.81 1.47
CA THR A 45 13.27 14.14 0.37
C THR A 45 12.60 12.83 -0.04
N LYS A 46 12.90 12.39 -1.27
CA LYS A 46 12.42 11.08 -1.77
C LYS A 46 12.99 9.93 -0.92
N GLU A 47 14.22 10.06 -0.43
CA GLU A 47 14.84 9.05 0.44
C GLU A 47 14.08 8.88 1.77
N GLU A 48 13.58 9.97 2.36
CA GLU A 48 12.75 9.90 3.58
C GLU A 48 11.43 9.18 3.30
N ALA A 49 10.77 9.50 2.19
CA ALA A 49 9.56 8.81 1.76
C ALA A 49 9.81 7.32 1.52
N TYR A 50 10.89 6.97 0.83
CA TYR A 50 11.26 5.57 0.58
C TYR A 50 11.58 4.79 1.86
N LYS A 51 12.11 5.45 2.90
CA LYS A 51 12.25 4.83 4.23
C LYS A 51 10.90 4.49 4.86
N ILE A 52 9.88 5.33 4.67
CA ILE A 52 8.51 5.05 5.14
C ILE A 52 7.97 3.81 4.43
N PHE A 53 8.00 3.76 3.10
CA PHE A 53 7.55 2.57 2.36
C PHE A 53 8.35 1.31 2.71
N SER A 54 9.67 1.44 2.93
CA SER A 54 10.51 0.30 3.37
C SER A 54 10.10 -0.22 4.75
N ARG A 55 9.67 0.67 5.65
CA ARG A 55 9.13 0.29 6.97
C ARG A 55 7.80 -0.43 6.80
N GLU A 56 6.91 0.06 5.97
CA GLU A 56 5.60 -0.56 5.69
C GLU A 56 5.76 -1.98 5.13
N ILE A 57 6.70 -2.19 4.21
CA ILE A 57 7.05 -3.54 3.71
C ILE A 57 7.50 -4.46 4.84
N LYS A 58 8.39 -3.99 5.72
CA LYS A 58 8.88 -4.80 6.85
C LYS A 58 7.77 -5.15 7.84
N GLU A 59 6.87 -4.21 8.12
CA GLU A 59 5.72 -4.46 8.99
C GLU A 59 4.73 -5.43 8.33
N ASN A 60 4.50 -5.34 7.01
CA ASN A 60 3.72 -6.32 6.27
C ASN A 60 4.33 -7.74 6.34
N GLU A 61 5.65 -7.86 6.19
CA GLU A 61 6.36 -9.14 6.33
C GLU A 61 6.37 -9.68 7.77
N ARG A 62 6.40 -8.80 8.78
CA ARG A 62 6.37 -9.19 10.20
C ARG A 62 5.06 -9.84 10.61
N ARG A 63 3.93 -9.39 10.06
CA ARG A 63 2.60 -9.99 10.31
C ARG A 63 2.58 -11.50 10.05
N TYR A 64 3.40 -11.99 9.11
CA TYR A 64 3.60 -13.43 8.86
C TYR A 64 4.48 -14.10 9.93
N LYS A 65 5.60 -13.47 10.30
CA LYS A 65 6.61 -14.08 11.17
C LYS A 65 6.14 -14.21 12.61
N ASP A 66 5.35 -13.25 13.08
CA ASP A 66 5.05 -13.16 14.50
C ASP A 66 4.00 -14.18 14.98
N ASN A 67 3.30 -14.92 14.09
CA ASN A 67 2.48 -16.12 14.38
C ASN A 67 1.44 -16.01 15.54
N ALA A 68 1.34 -14.84 16.18
CA ALA A 68 0.57 -14.58 17.40
C ALA A 68 -0.81 -14.00 17.08
N MET A 69 -1.06 -13.66 15.80
CA MET A 69 -2.36 -13.27 15.25
C MET A 69 -2.94 -14.36 14.32
N LEU A 70 -2.66 -15.63 14.59
CA LEU A 70 -3.45 -16.73 14.02
C LEU A 70 -4.90 -16.58 14.50
N GLU A 71 -5.74 -15.92 13.69
CA GLU A 71 -7.20 -15.98 13.84
C GLU A 71 -7.68 -17.39 13.50
N GLY A 72 -7.54 -18.30 14.47
CA GLY A 72 -8.16 -19.61 14.46
C GLY A 72 -7.67 -20.57 13.38
N LEU A 73 -8.04 -21.84 13.55
CA LEU A 73 -7.72 -22.97 12.67
C LEU A 73 -8.35 -22.89 11.26
N GLU A 74 -9.10 -21.84 10.94
CA GLU A 74 -9.94 -21.76 9.73
C GLU A 74 -9.39 -20.88 8.61
N ALA A 75 -8.48 -19.96 8.89
CA ALA A 75 -7.75 -19.25 7.83
C ALA A 75 -6.58 -20.13 7.36
N SER A 76 -6.64 -20.61 6.12
CA SER A 76 -5.52 -21.36 5.55
C SER A 76 -4.28 -20.46 5.47
N LEU A 77 -3.10 -21.03 5.70
CA LEU A 77 -1.82 -20.33 5.51
C LEU A 77 -1.70 -19.71 4.10
N ASP A 78 -2.39 -20.29 3.12
CA ASP A 78 -2.45 -19.80 1.74
C ASP A 78 -3.20 -18.46 1.62
N THR A 79 -4.37 -18.32 2.26
CA THR A 79 -5.15 -17.07 2.23
C THR A 79 -4.36 -15.91 2.84
N GLN A 80 -3.74 -16.13 4.00
CA GLN A 80 -2.92 -15.11 4.67
C GLN A 80 -1.70 -14.74 3.82
N PHE A 81 -1.07 -15.72 3.18
CA PHE A 81 0.05 -15.47 2.27
C PHE A 81 -0.37 -14.63 1.06
N MET A 82 -1.53 -14.92 0.47
CA MET A 82 -2.09 -14.15 -0.65
C MET A 82 -2.45 -12.71 -0.25
N GLU A 83 -2.99 -12.50 0.94
CA GLU A 83 -3.24 -11.16 1.49
C GLU A 83 -1.94 -10.36 1.64
N ILE A 84 -0.88 -10.98 2.18
CA ILE A 84 0.43 -10.34 2.32
C ILE A 84 1.01 -9.93 0.97
N LEU A 85 0.91 -10.81 -0.05
CA LEU A 85 1.39 -10.52 -1.39
C LEU A 85 0.59 -9.39 -2.04
N ALA A 86 -0.73 -9.37 -1.86
CA ALA A 86 -1.59 -8.30 -2.35
C ALA A 86 -1.19 -6.95 -1.70
N GLN A 87 -1.00 -6.93 -0.37
CA GLN A 87 -0.54 -5.75 0.35
C GLN A 87 0.85 -5.30 -0.07
N TYR A 88 1.79 -6.22 -0.28
CA TYR A 88 3.12 -5.90 -0.81
C TYR A 88 3.06 -5.23 -2.18
N GLY A 89 2.18 -5.73 -3.07
CA GLY A 89 1.91 -5.14 -4.37
C GLY A 89 1.38 -3.72 -4.26
N LEU A 90 0.42 -3.47 -3.36
CA LEU A 90 -0.15 -2.15 -3.10
C LEU A 90 0.90 -1.16 -2.57
N ILE A 91 1.70 -1.56 -1.56
CA ILE A 91 2.75 -0.71 -1.00
C ILE A 91 3.74 -0.29 -2.10
N LYS A 92 4.16 -1.23 -2.95
CA LYS A 92 5.05 -0.93 -4.08
C LYS A 92 4.41 -0.01 -5.10
N PHE A 93 3.14 -0.24 -5.44
CA PHE A 93 2.42 0.62 -6.36
C PHE A 93 2.43 2.07 -5.87
N PHE A 94 2.05 2.32 -4.62
CA PHE A 94 2.03 3.67 -4.07
C PHE A 94 3.43 4.30 -4.00
N ARG A 95 4.45 3.53 -3.57
CA ARG A 95 5.85 3.97 -3.57
C ARG A 95 6.29 4.50 -4.94
N ASP A 96 5.93 3.78 -6.00
CA ASP A 96 6.41 4.05 -7.36
C ASP A 96 5.58 5.11 -8.08
N ASN A 97 4.35 5.38 -7.63
CA ASN A 97 3.41 6.21 -8.38
C ASN A 97 2.90 7.44 -7.61
N MET A 98 3.19 7.62 -6.32
CA MET A 98 2.70 8.79 -5.56
C MET A 98 3.61 10.01 -5.62
N ILE A 99 4.92 9.83 -5.75
CA ILE A 99 5.88 10.93 -5.65
C ILE A 99 6.11 11.48 -7.06
N ASP A 100 6.02 12.80 -7.21
CA ASP A 100 6.31 13.50 -8.46
C ASP A 100 7.83 13.48 -8.74
N ASP A 101 8.21 13.50 -10.01
CA ASP A 101 9.63 13.38 -10.39
C ASP A 101 10.47 14.62 -10.06
#